data_AF-A0A1B1Z4X5-F1
#
_entry.id   AF-A0A1B1Z4X5-F1
#
_cell.length_a   1.000
_cell.length_b   1.000
_cell.length_c   1.000
_cell.angle_alpha   90.00
_cell.angle_beta   90.00
_cell.angle_gamma   90.00
#
_symmetry.space_group_name_H-M   'P 1'
#
loop_
_entity.id
_entity.type
_entity.pdbx_description
1 polymer ?
#
loop_
_entity_poly.entity_id
_entity_poly.type
_entity_poly.pdbx_seq_one_letter_code
_entity_poly.pdbx_strand_id
1 'polypeptide(L)'
;MNKWKKVIIGTFLFAGFVIFTQYEKNAEPAWKVNGKEFTVVKTFNEGIEREYLKFEELEVVNKYGFLQEANKSIQLRDELRTLKFEKIWNIEGRLYMLYSVDLKERDKDERDIPRLTVKKIKLSTKDGKDAVFSASENTGFPGKRDEGFVYKHRLYRSMMVIPMIVNHDQIDWNLLIQANRFELQDVEISTLKGSKSIKNIPFKVSSENLYTKVLESSPINKTFTYGNNKIAEIKSYDVLLYDRRLSLDISNEDEDLVAFSGYTNNQKDRFTWDIIGTEEKGYYLPSVEDYLENDDGEKTITFHSSMHKNAKSYSWTIHKEDINRVNKNMEQTFIKNEEILNQNKMKVIYEGFSKFNGEPAIQFSVLSKSISNRLRLNPESIYGRNEIPEEYKRLFHQNLLTITNESNEQFSNYEMHMDETETKTTYYINFFKEDRNGSTRDYVPIPEERLTITLSDLVYSKPLPTEVTIKYKVPKLKK
;
A
#
# COMPACT_ATOMS: atom_id res chain seq x y z
N MET A 1 43.20 45.93 -54.83
CA MET A 1 42.25 45.66 -53.72
C MET A 1 42.86 44.59 -52.82
N ASN A 2 43.29 44.97 -51.60
CA ASN A 2 44.21 44.19 -50.76
C ASN A 2 43.66 42.82 -50.34
N LYS A 3 44.46 41.76 -50.52
CA LYS A 3 44.13 40.36 -50.16
C LYS A 3 43.61 40.22 -48.72
N TRP A 4 44.13 41.03 -47.80
CA TRP A 4 43.68 41.10 -46.41
C TRP A 4 42.22 41.53 -46.21
N LYS A 5 41.68 42.44 -47.03
CA LYS A 5 40.26 42.83 -46.95
C LYS A 5 39.34 41.67 -47.36
N LYS A 6 39.77 40.84 -48.32
CA LYS A 6 39.00 39.65 -48.75
C LYS A 6 39.00 38.56 -47.67
N VAL A 7 40.11 38.37 -46.96
CA VAL A 7 40.20 37.42 -45.85
C VAL A 7 39.29 37.84 -44.69
N ILE A 8 39.32 39.13 -44.30
CA ILE A 8 38.47 39.65 -43.22
C ILE A 8 36.98 39.51 -43.56
N ILE A 9 36.57 39.85 -44.79
CA ILE A 9 35.19 39.68 -45.25
C ILE A 9 34.79 38.20 -45.26
N GLY A 10 35.69 37.31 -45.70
CA GLY A 10 35.46 35.86 -45.68
C GLY A 10 35.28 35.31 -44.26
N THR A 11 36.11 35.74 -43.30
CA THR A 11 35.99 35.34 -41.90
C THR A 11 34.71 35.87 -41.26
N PHE A 12 34.31 37.12 -41.56
CA PHE A 12 33.04 37.67 -41.07
C PHE A 12 31.83 36.94 -41.64
N LEU A 13 31.83 36.59 -42.93
CA LEU A 13 30.77 35.77 -43.53
C LEU A 13 30.73 34.37 -42.94
N PHE A 14 31.89 33.76 -42.69
CA PHE A 14 31.95 32.44 -42.06
C PHE A 14 31.48 32.47 -40.60
N ALA A 15 31.90 33.46 -39.82
CA ALA A 15 31.42 33.65 -38.45
C ALA A 15 29.90 33.93 -38.42
N GLY A 16 29.41 34.78 -39.33
CA GLY A 16 27.98 35.05 -39.50
C GLY A 16 27.20 33.79 -39.89
N PHE A 17 27.74 32.94 -40.77
CA PHE A 17 27.15 31.67 -41.14
C PHE A 17 27.14 30.67 -39.97
N VAL A 18 28.22 30.58 -39.19
CA VAL A 18 28.27 29.75 -37.98
C VAL A 18 27.27 30.23 -36.93
N ILE A 19 27.15 31.53 -36.71
CA ILE A 19 26.16 32.11 -35.78
C ILE A 19 24.74 31.88 -36.28
N PHE A 20 24.47 32.09 -37.58
CA PHE A 20 23.16 31.86 -38.18
C PHE A 20 22.76 30.38 -38.13
N THR A 21 23.67 29.46 -38.41
CA THR A 21 23.39 28.01 -38.32
C THR A 21 23.25 27.53 -36.88
N GLN A 22 23.95 28.14 -35.91
CA GLN A 22 23.67 27.90 -34.48
C GLN A 22 22.33 28.49 -34.05
N TYR A 23 21.94 29.65 -34.58
CA TYR A 23 20.64 30.26 -34.33
C TYR A 23 19.51 29.41 -34.93
N GLU A 24 19.59 28.97 -36.18
CA GLU A 24 18.59 28.05 -36.77
C GLU A 24 18.50 26.71 -36.03
N LYS A 25 19.61 26.20 -35.50
CA LYS A 25 19.59 24.98 -34.67
C LYS A 25 18.88 25.17 -33.32
N ASN A 26 18.85 26.40 -32.81
CA ASN A 26 18.29 26.72 -31.50
C ASN A 26 16.94 27.46 -31.58
N ALA A 27 16.56 27.96 -32.74
CA ALA A 27 15.32 28.68 -32.97
C ALA A 27 14.15 27.70 -33.11
N GLU A 28 13.00 28.07 -32.55
CA GLU A 28 11.78 27.29 -32.73
C GLU A 28 11.37 27.26 -34.23
N PRO A 29 10.93 26.12 -34.76
CA PRO A 29 10.51 26.03 -36.16
C PRO A 29 9.38 27.01 -36.48
N ALA A 30 9.48 27.69 -37.64
CA ALA A 30 8.51 28.70 -38.06
C ALA A 30 7.13 28.15 -38.48
N TRP A 31 7.02 26.83 -38.70
CA TRP A 31 5.76 26.17 -39.06
C TRP A 31 4.92 25.86 -37.82
N LYS A 32 3.59 25.77 -37.97
CA LYS A 32 2.66 25.45 -36.87
C LYS A 32 2.29 23.97 -36.87
N VAL A 33 2.28 23.36 -35.69
CA VAL A 33 1.77 22.00 -35.49
C VAL A 33 0.26 21.98 -35.73
N ASN A 34 -0.23 20.94 -36.40
CA ASN A 34 -1.66 20.77 -36.64
C ASN A 34 -2.40 20.40 -35.34
N GLY A 35 -2.99 21.38 -34.68
CA GLY A 35 -3.75 21.17 -33.43
C GLY A 35 -5.04 20.36 -33.55
N LYS A 36 -5.45 19.95 -34.76
CA LYS A 36 -6.56 19.00 -34.95
C LYS A 36 -6.13 17.54 -34.78
N GLU A 37 -4.89 17.24 -35.16
CA GLU A 37 -4.32 15.88 -35.18
C GLU A 37 -3.37 15.65 -34.00
N PHE A 38 -2.94 16.73 -33.35
CA PHE A 38 -2.05 16.69 -32.20
C PHE A 38 -2.64 17.47 -31.03
N THR A 39 -2.46 16.95 -29.83
CA THR A 39 -2.77 17.67 -28.59
C THR A 39 -1.64 18.65 -28.26
N VAL A 40 -1.78 19.92 -28.65
CA VAL A 40 -0.75 20.96 -28.43
C VAL A 40 -0.99 21.67 -27.11
N VAL A 41 0.02 21.71 -26.23
CA VAL A 41 -0.02 22.42 -24.94
C VAL A 41 0.83 23.69 -24.97
N LYS A 42 0.50 24.66 -24.12
CA LYS A 42 1.22 25.94 -24.06
C LYS A 42 2.48 25.85 -23.21
N THR A 43 2.46 25.03 -22.17
CA THR A 43 3.59 24.84 -21.26
C THR A 43 3.92 23.37 -21.10
N PHE A 44 5.16 23.08 -20.75
CA PHE A 44 5.57 21.70 -20.46
C PHE A 44 4.83 21.13 -19.24
N ASN A 45 4.59 21.95 -18.21
CA ASN A 45 3.87 21.54 -17.01
C ASN A 45 2.43 21.11 -17.31
N GLU A 46 1.72 21.88 -18.17
CA GLU A 46 0.39 21.49 -18.67
C GLU A 46 0.44 20.13 -19.37
N GLY A 47 1.52 19.83 -20.11
CA GLY A 47 1.74 18.51 -20.70
C GLY A 47 1.94 17.41 -19.65
N ILE A 48 2.74 17.65 -18.62
CA ILE A 48 2.98 16.71 -17.52
C ILE A 48 1.70 16.43 -16.73
N GLU A 49 0.90 17.45 -16.42
CA GLU A 49 -0.37 17.29 -15.71
C GLU A 49 -1.34 16.36 -16.45
N ARG A 50 -1.32 16.38 -17.79
CA ARG A 50 -2.11 15.43 -18.59
C ARG A 50 -1.64 13.98 -18.45
N GLU A 51 -0.36 13.76 -18.19
CA GLU A 51 0.19 12.42 -17.98
C GLU A 51 -0.21 11.85 -16.61
N TYR A 52 -0.54 12.69 -15.61
CA TYR A 52 -1.06 12.21 -14.32
C TYR A 52 -2.36 11.44 -14.47
N LEU A 53 -3.17 11.77 -15.47
CA LEU A 53 -4.39 11.03 -15.77
C LEU A 53 -4.10 9.59 -16.17
N LYS A 54 -2.92 9.30 -16.74
CA LYS A 54 -2.56 7.95 -17.22
C LYS A 54 -1.99 7.05 -16.13
N PHE A 55 -1.34 7.64 -15.14
CA PHE A 55 -0.68 6.96 -14.03
C PHE A 55 -0.91 7.79 -12.75
N GLU A 56 -1.77 7.28 -11.87
CA GLU A 56 -2.27 8.00 -10.69
C GLU A 56 -1.14 8.47 -9.76
N GLU A 57 -0.05 7.71 -9.68
CA GLU A 57 1.08 8.00 -8.81
C GLU A 57 1.94 9.18 -9.28
N LEU A 58 1.89 9.52 -10.57
CA LEU A 58 2.83 10.49 -11.16
C LEU A 58 2.70 11.87 -10.56
N GLU A 59 1.50 12.28 -10.17
CA GLU A 59 1.28 13.56 -9.53
C GLU A 59 2.06 13.64 -8.21
N VAL A 60 1.93 12.61 -7.37
CA VAL A 60 2.62 12.52 -6.08
C VAL A 60 4.12 12.45 -6.29
N VAL A 61 4.57 11.57 -7.19
CA VAL A 61 5.99 11.37 -7.52
C VAL A 61 6.62 12.66 -8.05
N ASN A 62 5.92 13.41 -8.90
CA ASN A 62 6.43 14.68 -9.41
C ASN A 62 6.43 15.77 -8.33
N LYS A 63 5.35 15.88 -7.53
CA LYS A 63 5.24 16.84 -6.43
C LYS A 63 6.41 16.72 -5.44
N TYR A 64 6.79 15.48 -5.08
CA TYR A 64 7.87 15.21 -4.12
C TYR A 64 9.25 15.00 -4.78
N GLY A 65 9.38 15.29 -6.08
CA GLY A 65 10.68 15.34 -6.75
C GLY A 65 11.31 13.99 -7.08
N PHE A 66 10.54 12.90 -7.07
CA PHE A 66 11.00 11.56 -7.43
C PHE A 66 11.09 11.32 -8.93
N LEU A 67 10.44 12.18 -9.72
CA LEU A 67 10.49 12.12 -11.18
C LEU A 67 11.80 12.76 -11.69
N GLN A 68 12.79 11.91 -11.98
CA GLN A 68 14.17 12.30 -12.26
C GLN A 68 14.38 12.73 -13.72
N GLU A 69 15.24 13.71 -13.94
CA GLU A 69 15.69 14.07 -15.30
C GLU A 69 16.58 12.97 -15.89
N ALA A 70 16.23 12.46 -17.06
CA ALA A 70 16.95 11.37 -17.70
C ALA A 70 18.10 11.87 -18.59
N ASN A 71 17.93 13.02 -19.22
CA ASN A 71 18.92 13.72 -20.05
C ASN A 71 19.64 12.82 -21.08
N LYS A 72 18.93 11.86 -21.69
CA LYS A 72 19.47 10.98 -22.73
C LYS A 72 18.85 11.25 -24.09
N SER A 73 19.68 11.44 -25.10
CA SER A 73 19.24 11.68 -26.48
C SER A 73 19.86 10.68 -27.45
N ILE A 74 19.06 10.21 -28.40
CA ILE A 74 19.44 9.26 -29.45
C ILE A 74 19.07 9.86 -30.79
N GLN A 75 20.05 9.94 -31.69
CA GLN A 75 19.85 10.42 -33.05
C GLN A 75 19.28 9.29 -33.93
N LEU A 76 18.07 9.48 -34.42
CA LEU A 76 17.40 8.61 -35.39
C LEU A 76 17.81 9.06 -36.80
N ARG A 77 19.02 8.64 -37.22
CA ARG A 77 19.69 9.14 -38.43
C ARG A 77 18.82 9.07 -39.69
N ASP A 78 18.08 7.97 -39.87
CA ASP A 78 17.29 7.74 -41.08
C ASP A 78 16.02 8.61 -41.13
N GLU A 79 15.55 9.06 -39.96
CA GLU A 79 14.37 9.91 -39.83
C GLU A 79 14.71 11.40 -39.71
N LEU A 80 16.00 11.72 -39.50
CA LEU A 80 16.51 13.06 -39.15
C LEU A 80 15.83 13.62 -37.88
N ARG A 81 15.58 12.76 -36.90
CA ARG A 81 14.91 13.09 -35.63
C ARG A 81 15.79 12.75 -34.43
N THR A 82 15.53 13.42 -33.32
CA THR A 82 16.11 13.11 -32.02
C THR A 82 15.03 12.52 -31.11
N LEU A 83 15.24 11.28 -30.67
CA LEU A 83 14.54 10.71 -29.53
C LEU A 83 15.22 11.21 -28.26
N LYS A 84 14.48 11.77 -27.32
CA LYS A 84 15.01 12.23 -26.02
C LYS A 84 14.21 11.60 -24.90
N PHE A 85 14.88 11.02 -23.91
CA PHE A 85 14.29 10.64 -22.64
C PHE A 85 14.37 11.86 -21.73
N GLU A 86 13.22 12.36 -21.34
CA GLU A 86 13.07 13.59 -20.58
C GLU A 86 13.10 13.27 -19.09
N LYS A 87 12.17 12.42 -18.65
CA LYS A 87 11.99 12.08 -17.25
C LYS A 87 11.87 10.58 -17.05
N ILE A 88 12.35 10.08 -15.93
CA ILE A 88 12.26 8.68 -15.53
C ILE A 88 11.90 8.56 -14.06
N TRP A 89 11.22 7.48 -13.72
CA TRP A 89 10.92 7.13 -12.34
C TRP A 89 10.86 5.61 -12.21
N ASN A 90 11.37 5.07 -11.10
CA ASN A 90 11.37 3.65 -10.81
C ASN A 90 10.53 3.37 -9.56
N ILE A 91 9.72 2.32 -9.61
CA ILE A 91 9.00 1.76 -8.47
C ILE A 91 9.03 0.24 -8.56
N GLU A 92 9.70 -0.41 -7.61
CA GLU A 92 9.78 -1.88 -7.47
C GLU A 92 10.05 -2.64 -8.79
N GLY A 93 11.06 -2.20 -9.55
CA GLY A 93 11.43 -2.84 -10.80
C GLY A 93 10.63 -2.34 -12.02
N ARG A 94 9.64 -1.47 -11.84
CA ARG A 94 8.86 -0.84 -12.92
C ARG A 94 9.45 0.52 -13.27
N LEU A 95 9.81 0.72 -14.54
CA LEU A 95 10.39 1.98 -15.01
C LEU A 95 9.37 2.80 -15.79
N TYR A 96 8.87 3.86 -15.17
CA TYR A 96 8.21 4.95 -15.88
C TYR A 96 9.22 5.76 -16.69
N MET A 97 8.84 6.12 -17.92
CA MET A 97 9.62 7.03 -18.76
C MET A 97 8.72 7.97 -19.52
N LEU A 98 9.07 9.25 -19.50
CA LEU A 98 8.60 10.26 -20.44
C LEU A 98 9.69 10.45 -21.50
N TYR A 99 9.35 10.18 -22.76
CA TYR A 99 10.25 10.41 -23.89
C TYR A 99 9.59 11.31 -24.93
N SER A 100 10.40 11.93 -25.77
CA SER A 100 9.95 12.87 -26.78
C SER A 100 10.68 12.66 -28.11
N VAL A 101 9.99 12.91 -29.21
CA VAL A 101 10.55 12.84 -30.57
C VAL A 101 10.30 14.16 -31.30
N ASP A 102 11.32 14.64 -32.02
CA ASP A 102 11.18 15.83 -32.89
C ASP A 102 10.04 15.63 -33.89
N LEU A 103 9.14 16.61 -33.98
CA LEU A 103 8.18 16.71 -35.06
C LEU A 103 8.83 17.40 -36.28
N LYS A 104 8.31 17.07 -37.45
CA LYS A 104 8.67 17.64 -38.75
C LYS A 104 7.41 18.15 -39.44
N GLU A 105 7.56 19.14 -40.31
CA GLU A 105 6.43 19.74 -41.05
C GLU A 105 5.63 18.74 -41.88
N ARG A 106 6.27 17.64 -42.31
CA ARG A 106 5.63 16.57 -43.07
C ARG A 106 4.68 15.69 -42.25
N ASP A 107 4.75 15.75 -40.92
CA ASP A 107 3.96 14.89 -40.04
C ASP A 107 2.51 15.33 -40.04
N LYS A 108 1.61 14.40 -40.40
CA LYS A 108 0.19 14.68 -40.54
C LYS A 108 -0.58 14.25 -39.31
N ASP A 109 -0.18 13.14 -38.70
CA ASP A 109 -0.75 12.65 -37.44
C ASP A 109 0.28 11.96 -36.53
N GLU A 110 -0.14 11.59 -35.33
CA GLU A 110 0.71 10.94 -34.32
C GLU A 110 1.32 9.59 -34.76
N ARG A 111 0.69 8.86 -35.68
CA ARG A 111 1.16 7.55 -36.17
C ARG A 111 2.34 7.68 -37.11
N ASP A 112 2.52 8.85 -37.73
CA ASP A 112 3.71 9.17 -38.53
C ASP A 112 4.98 9.29 -37.67
N ILE A 113 4.83 9.45 -36.35
CA ILE A 113 5.93 9.70 -35.43
C ILE A 113 6.48 8.39 -34.88
N PRO A 114 7.80 8.14 -34.98
CA PRO A 114 8.41 6.92 -34.49
C PRO A 114 8.07 6.63 -33.02
N ARG A 115 7.84 5.34 -32.72
CA ARG A 115 7.45 4.86 -31.39
C ARG A 115 8.52 3.94 -30.82
N LEU A 116 8.75 4.07 -29.53
CA LEU A 116 9.66 3.21 -28.79
C LEU A 116 8.95 1.90 -28.43
N THR A 117 9.65 0.78 -28.58
CA THR A 117 9.25 -0.53 -28.05
C THR A 117 10.46 -1.16 -27.37
N VAL A 118 10.25 -1.81 -26.23
CA VAL A 118 11.27 -2.46 -25.42
C VAL A 118 10.88 -3.92 -25.27
N LYS A 119 11.76 -4.85 -25.67
CA LYS A 119 11.49 -6.28 -25.53
C LYS A 119 12.06 -6.88 -24.25
N LYS A 120 13.14 -6.31 -23.72
CA LYS A 120 13.80 -6.79 -22.51
C LYS A 120 14.28 -5.65 -21.63
N ILE A 121 14.36 -5.93 -20.34
CA ILE A 121 14.90 -5.03 -19.34
C ILE A 121 15.93 -5.77 -18.50
N LYS A 122 17.14 -5.22 -18.43
CA LYS A 122 18.18 -5.69 -17.52
C LYS A 122 18.18 -4.80 -16.28
N LEU A 123 18.05 -5.40 -15.12
CA LEU A 123 18.12 -4.75 -13.83
C LEU A 123 19.44 -5.08 -13.16
N SER A 124 20.05 -4.06 -12.56
CA SER A 124 21.29 -4.18 -11.80
C SER A 124 21.12 -3.51 -10.44
N THR A 125 21.72 -4.10 -9.41
CA THR A 125 21.77 -3.58 -8.04
C THR A 125 23.16 -3.01 -7.71
N LYS A 126 23.29 -2.33 -6.55
CA LYS A 126 24.58 -1.77 -6.10
C LYS A 126 25.61 -2.83 -5.73
N ASP A 127 25.17 -3.98 -5.24
CA ASP A 127 25.99 -5.15 -4.89
C ASP A 127 26.42 -5.98 -6.11
N GLY A 128 26.02 -5.57 -7.32
CA GLY A 128 26.49 -6.18 -8.57
C GLY A 128 25.67 -7.38 -9.03
N LYS A 129 24.50 -7.63 -8.43
CA LYS A 129 23.55 -8.60 -8.99
C LYS A 129 22.88 -8.03 -10.22
N ASP A 130 22.76 -8.87 -11.24
CA ASP A 130 22.15 -8.54 -12.52
C ASP A 130 21.10 -9.59 -12.88
N ALA A 131 19.96 -9.16 -13.41
CA ALA A 131 18.96 -10.05 -14.00
C ALA A 131 18.34 -9.43 -15.25
N VAL A 132 17.98 -10.27 -16.22
CA VAL A 132 17.35 -9.86 -17.48
C VAL A 132 15.95 -10.45 -17.54
N PHE A 133 14.96 -9.60 -17.75
CA PHE A 133 13.56 -9.96 -17.85
C PHE A 133 13.03 -9.60 -19.24
N SER A 134 12.07 -10.36 -19.73
CA SER A 134 11.20 -9.87 -20.81
C SER A 134 10.46 -8.63 -20.32
N ALA A 135 10.21 -7.67 -21.21
CA ALA A 135 9.53 -6.43 -20.86
C ALA A 135 8.08 -6.43 -21.36
N SER A 136 7.18 -5.93 -20.51
CA SER A 136 5.83 -5.52 -20.87
C SER A 136 5.74 -4.00 -20.86
N GLU A 137 4.93 -3.42 -21.75
CA GLU A 137 4.69 -1.98 -21.84
C GLU A 137 3.27 -1.67 -21.37
N ASN A 138 3.13 -0.75 -20.43
CA ASN A 138 1.85 -0.16 -20.04
C ASN A 138 1.84 1.33 -20.42
N THR A 139 0.82 1.78 -21.13
CA THR A 139 0.64 3.19 -21.55
C THR A 139 -0.36 3.96 -20.69
N GLY A 140 -0.88 3.35 -19.62
CA GLY A 140 -1.84 3.96 -18.69
C GLY A 140 -3.29 4.01 -19.19
N PHE A 141 -4.20 4.53 -18.37
CA PHE A 141 -5.63 4.73 -18.70
C PHE A 141 -6.07 6.16 -18.37
N PRO A 142 -6.86 6.89 -19.20
CA PRO A 142 -7.22 6.53 -20.57
C PRO A 142 -5.97 6.70 -21.43
N GLY A 143 -5.49 5.60 -21.99
CA GLY A 143 -4.24 5.58 -22.71
C GLY A 143 -4.33 4.58 -23.84
N LYS A 144 -4.79 5.04 -25.00
CA LYS A 144 -4.39 4.34 -26.23
C LYS A 144 -2.90 4.61 -26.43
N ARG A 145 -2.20 3.66 -27.06
CA ARG A 145 -0.76 3.79 -27.43
C ARG A 145 -0.41 5.05 -28.24
N ASP A 146 -1.43 5.80 -28.68
CA ASP A 146 -1.40 6.88 -29.65
C ASP A 146 -1.75 8.25 -29.03
N GLU A 147 -1.81 8.38 -27.71
CA GLU A 147 -2.21 9.63 -27.03
C GLU A 147 -0.99 10.30 -26.39
N GLY A 148 -0.34 11.23 -27.10
CA GLY A 148 0.74 12.07 -26.56
C GLY A 148 0.34 13.55 -26.43
N PHE A 149 1.30 14.39 -26.05
CA PHE A 149 1.15 15.86 -26.13
C PHE A 149 2.32 16.51 -26.85
N VAL A 150 2.06 17.67 -27.46
CA VAL A 150 3.07 18.42 -28.20
C VAL A 150 3.43 19.71 -27.48
N TYR A 151 4.72 19.89 -27.22
CA TYR A 151 5.30 21.13 -26.70
C TYR A 151 6.55 21.48 -27.51
N LYS A 152 6.64 22.72 -28.03
CA LYS A 152 7.76 23.22 -28.85
C LYS A 152 8.21 22.25 -29.96
N HIS A 153 7.24 21.74 -30.72
CA HIS A 153 7.45 20.83 -31.86
C HIS A 153 8.12 19.50 -31.50
N ARG A 154 7.95 19.03 -30.27
CA ARG A 154 8.28 17.66 -29.86
C ARG A 154 7.01 16.96 -29.40
N LEU A 155 6.81 15.73 -29.84
CA LEU A 155 5.74 14.87 -29.35
C LEU A 155 6.25 14.07 -28.16
N TYR A 156 5.63 14.27 -27.01
CA TYR A 156 5.93 13.62 -25.75
C TYR A 156 4.97 12.46 -25.53
N ARG A 157 5.52 11.33 -25.09
CA ARG A 157 4.79 10.10 -24.78
C ARG A 157 5.36 9.51 -23.51
N SER A 158 4.49 8.94 -22.70
CA SER A 158 4.85 8.18 -21.51
C SER A 158 4.66 6.68 -21.75
N MET A 159 5.43 5.89 -21.02
CA MET A 159 5.19 4.45 -20.87
C MET A 159 5.81 3.96 -19.57
N MET A 160 5.24 2.89 -19.03
CA MET A 160 5.82 2.14 -17.93
C MET A 160 6.29 0.78 -18.46
N VAL A 161 7.59 0.50 -18.29
CA VAL A 161 8.21 -0.77 -18.67
C VAL A 161 8.26 -1.65 -17.42
N ILE A 162 7.62 -2.81 -17.52
CA ILE A 162 7.39 -3.73 -16.40
C ILE A 162 8.11 -5.05 -16.70
N PRO A 163 8.92 -5.60 -15.78
CA PRO A 163 9.52 -6.92 -15.96
C PRO A 163 8.41 -7.98 -15.96
N MET A 164 8.36 -8.79 -17.02
CA MET A 164 7.46 -9.93 -17.10
C MET A 164 8.03 -11.08 -16.28
N ILE A 165 7.25 -11.43 -15.27
CA ILE A 165 7.55 -12.47 -14.30
C ILE A 165 6.79 -13.73 -14.72
N VAL A 166 7.51 -14.78 -15.10
CA VAL A 166 6.90 -16.04 -15.56
C VAL A 166 6.71 -17.03 -14.40
N ASN A 167 7.55 -16.96 -13.36
CA ASN A 167 7.48 -17.84 -12.20
C ASN A 167 7.77 -17.06 -10.92
N HIS A 168 6.75 -16.82 -10.09
CA HIS A 168 6.83 -16.02 -8.86
C HIS A 168 7.84 -16.58 -7.85
N ASP A 169 7.95 -17.90 -7.75
CA ASP A 169 8.75 -18.59 -6.72
C ASP A 169 10.27 -18.55 -6.99
N GLN A 170 10.68 -18.12 -8.19
CA GLN A 170 12.08 -18.09 -8.60
C GLN A 170 12.69 -16.67 -8.62
N ILE A 171 11.93 -15.67 -8.19
CA ILE A 171 12.34 -14.28 -8.30
C ILE A 171 13.00 -13.84 -7.01
N ASP A 172 14.20 -13.29 -7.13
CA ASP A 172 14.78 -12.48 -6.08
C ASP A 172 14.05 -11.13 -6.04
N TRP A 173 12.97 -11.03 -5.25
CA TRP A 173 12.21 -9.78 -5.08
C TRP A 173 13.08 -8.64 -4.57
N ASN A 174 14.12 -8.96 -3.80
CA ASN A 174 15.09 -7.96 -3.36
C ASN A 174 15.83 -7.33 -4.53
N LEU A 175 16.06 -8.07 -5.63
CA LEU A 175 16.66 -7.51 -6.83
C LEU A 175 15.78 -6.44 -7.47
N LEU A 176 14.46 -6.64 -7.53
CA LEU A 176 13.51 -5.67 -8.09
C LEU A 176 13.43 -4.41 -7.23
N ILE A 177 13.36 -4.59 -5.90
CA ILE A 177 13.25 -3.50 -4.93
C ILE A 177 14.55 -2.67 -4.87
N GLN A 178 15.72 -3.33 -4.93
CA GLN A 178 17.02 -2.69 -4.77
C GLN A 178 17.67 -2.26 -6.10
N ALA A 179 17.02 -2.48 -7.24
CA ALA A 179 17.53 -2.10 -8.55
C ALA A 179 17.85 -0.60 -8.59
N ASN A 180 19.08 -0.27 -8.96
CA ASN A 180 19.57 1.12 -9.07
C ASN A 180 19.96 1.48 -10.51
N ARG A 181 19.95 0.50 -11.41
CA ARG A 181 20.24 0.69 -12.83
C ARG A 181 19.34 -0.21 -13.66
N PHE A 182 18.80 0.40 -14.70
CA PHE A 182 17.89 -0.21 -15.66
C PHE A 182 18.54 -0.10 -17.03
N GLU A 183 18.65 -1.18 -17.77
CA GLU A 183 19.10 -1.15 -19.15
C GLU A 183 18.02 -1.73 -20.03
N LEU A 184 17.42 -0.86 -20.86
CA LEU A 184 16.49 -1.29 -21.89
C LEU A 184 17.28 -2.02 -22.97
N GLN A 185 16.88 -3.25 -23.26
CA GLN A 185 17.52 -4.12 -24.24
C GLN A 185 16.53 -4.50 -25.33
N ASP A 186 17.07 -4.87 -26.50
CA ASP A 186 16.27 -5.21 -27.68
C ASP A 186 15.23 -4.11 -27.98
N VAL A 187 15.72 -2.87 -27.96
CA VAL A 187 14.90 -1.67 -28.12
C VAL A 187 14.67 -1.41 -29.60
N GLU A 188 13.42 -1.21 -29.98
CA GLU A 188 13.01 -0.95 -31.36
C GLU A 188 12.32 0.41 -31.48
N ILE A 189 12.51 1.03 -32.63
CA ILE A 189 11.79 2.21 -33.08
C ILE A 189 10.89 1.79 -34.23
N SER A 190 9.57 1.81 -34.02
CA SER A 190 8.58 1.46 -35.04
C SER A 190 7.98 2.71 -35.68
N THR A 191 7.86 2.68 -37.00
CA THR A 191 7.17 3.67 -37.83
C THR A 191 6.17 2.95 -38.75
N LEU A 192 5.36 3.69 -39.51
CA LEU A 192 4.53 3.12 -40.58
C LEU A 192 5.35 2.36 -41.65
N LYS A 193 6.65 2.65 -41.76
CA LYS A 193 7.55 2.02 -42.76
C LYS A 193 8.25 0.75 -42.24
N GLY A 194 8.07 0.40 -40.96
CA GLY A 194 8.70 -0.75 -40.33
C GLY A 194 9.36 -0.41 -38.98
N SER A 195 9.96 -1.41 -38.36
CA SER A 195 10.72 -1.27 -37.10
C SER A 195 12.23 -1.35 -37.33
N LYS A 196 12.99 -0.64 -36.49
CA LYS A 196 14.45 -0.65 -36.50
C LYS A 196 14.98 -0.74 -35.08
N SER A 197 15.89 -1.68 -34.83
CA SER A 197 16.56 -1.81 -33.54
C SER A 197 17.52 -0.64 -33.29
N ILE A 198 17.56 -0.17 -32.06
CA ILE A 198 18.53 0.82 -31.56
C ILE A 198 19.37 0.21 -30.43
N LYS A 199 20.46 0.89 -30.08
CA LYS A 199 21.35 0.43 -29.01
C LYS A 199 20.64 0.39 -27.66
N ASN A 200 21.06 -0.51 -26.80
CA ASN A 200 20.60 -0.59 -25.42
C ASN A 200 20.73 0.76 -24.71
N ILE A 201 19.77 1.02 -23.82
CA ILE A 201 19.62 2.33 -23.19
C ILE A 201 19.70 2.16 -21.67
N PRO A 202 20.85 2.47 -21.04
CA PRO A 202 20.99 2.37 -19.61
C PRO A 202 20.46 3.64 -18.92
N PHE A 203 19.83 3.50 -17.77
CA PHE A 203 19.38 4.54 -16.87
C PHE A 203 19.90 4.23 -15.47
N LYS A 204 20.34 5.26 -14.76
CA LYS A 204 20.58 5.19 -13.33
C LYS A 204 19.31 5.72 -12.65
N VAL A 205 18.78 4.97 -11.70
CA VAL A 205 17.56 5.33 -10.97
C VAL A 205 17.82 5.30 -9.48
N SER A 206 16.92 5.91 -8.71
CA SER A 206 16.91 5.69 -7.26
C SER A 206 16.38 4.28 -6.95
N SER A 207 17.04 3.60 -6.04
CA SER A 207 16.58 2.33 -5.44
C SER A 207 15.76 2.59 -4.16
N GLU A 208 15.29 3.82 -3.98
CA GLU A 208 14.54 4.22 -2.79
C GLU A 208 13.10 3.72 -2.90
N ASN A 209 12.64 2.97 -1.89
CA ASN A 209 11.28 2.46 -1.86
C ASN A 209 10.31 3.58 -1.42
N LEU A 210 9.45 4.02 -2.34
CA LEU A 210 8.47 5.09 -2.08
C LEU A 210 7.24 4.63 -1.28
N TYR A 211 6.97 3.32 -1.24
CA TYR A 211 5.86 2.78 -0.45
C TYR A 211 6.09 2.97 1.05
N THR A 212 7.35 2.87 1.50
CA THR A 212 7.72 2.94 2.92
C THR A 212 8.34 4.27 3.33
N LYS A 213 8.72 5.11 2.35
CA LYS A 213 9.29 6.43 2.61
C LYS A 213 8.21 7.42 3.06
N VAL A 214 8.50 8.10 4.16
CA VAL A 214 7.77 9.30 4.58
C VAL A 214 8.06 10.43 3.59
N LEU A 215 7.05 10.84 2.83
CA LEU A 215 7.10 11.90 1.83
C LEU A 215 6.97 13.29 2.49
N GLU A 216 6.11 13.37 3.50
CA GLU A 216 5.84 14.59 4.27
C GLU A 216 5.51 14.21 5.72
N SER A 217 5.95 15.02 6.67
CA SER A 217 5.68 14.79 8.09
C SER A 217 5.27 16.10 8.76
N SER A 218 4.16 16.05 9.49
CA SER A 218 3.66 17.17 10.29
C SER A 218 3.84 16.87 11.78
N PRO A 219 4.65 17.66 12.51
CA PRO A 219 4.92 17.39 13.92
C PRO A 219 3.66 17.59 14.78
N ILE A 220 3.46 16.69 15.73
CA ILE A 220 2.38 16.70 16.72
C ILE A 220 2.99 16.83 18.12
N ASN A 221 3.99 16.01 18.44
CA ASN A 221 4.71 15.95 19.73
C ASN A 221 3.75 15.93 20.95
N LYS A 222 2.74 15.06 20.88
CA LYS A 222 1.74 14.93 21.95
C LYS A 222 2.07 13.73 22.82
N THR A 223 2.61 14.01 24.00
CA THR A 223 2.88 13.01 25.02
C THR A 223 1.67 12.80 25.93
N PHE A 224 1.43 11.55 26.33
CA PHE A 224 0.42 11.20 27.32
C PHE A 224 0.80 9.94 28.11
N THR A 225 0.17 9.78 29.27
CA THR A 225 0.40 8.62 30.15
C THR A 225 -0.68 7.57 29.99
N TYR A 226 -0.30 6.31 30.15
CA TYR A 226 -1.19 5.16 30.18
C TYR A 226 -0.69 4.12 31.20
N GLY A 227 -1.60 3.26 31.67
CA GLY A 227 -1.26 2.23 32.66
C GLY A 227 -0.58 2.78 33.92
N ASN A 228 0.51 2.14 34.34
CA ASN A 228 1.29 2.52 35.53
C ASN A 228 2.29 3.65 35.22
N ASN A 229 1.81 4.83 34.83
CA ASN A 229 2.63 6.00 34.44
C ASN A 229 3.60 5.75 33.28
N LYS A 230 3.33 4.77 32.42
CA LYS A 230 4.06 4.60 31.17
C LYS A 230 3.69 5.75 30.23
N ILE A 231 4.62 6.11 29.34
CA ILE A 231 4.49 7.27 28.47
C ILE A 231 4.43 6.81 27.02
N ALA A 232 3.49 7.39 26.26
CA ALA A 232 3.44 7.31 24.81
C ALA A 232 3.54 8.73 24.24
N GLU A 233 4.17 8.87 23.09
CA GLU A 233 4.23 10.13 22.35
C GLU A 233 3.80 9.94 20.91
N ILE A 234 2.83 10.73 20.47
CA ILE A 234 2.51 10.84 19.05
C ILE A 234 3.40 11.94 18.47
N LYS A 235 4.45 11.52 17.75
CA LYS A 235 5.49 12.40 17.24
C LYS A 235 4.98 13.24 16.08
N SER A 236 4.38 12.59 15.10
CA SER A 236 4.01 13.23 13.84
C SER A 236 2.87 12.52 13.14
N TYR A 237 2.27 13.23 12.19
CA TYR A 237 1.45 12.64 11.14
C TYR A 237 2.29 12.55 9.86
N ASP A 238 2.52 11.32 9.41
CA ASP A 238 3.38 11.00 8.28
C ASP A 238 2.52 10.61 7.06
N VAL A 239 2.88 11.19 5.91
CA VAL A 239 2.28 10.88 4.61
C VAL A 239 3.27 10.05 3.79
N LEU A 240 2.81 8.90 3.31
CA LEU A 240 3.49 7.99 2.41
C LEU A 240 2.74 7.96 1.07
N LEU A 241 3.27 7.25 0.07
CA LEU A 241 2.65 7.22 -1.27
C LEU A 241 1.23 6.64 -1.27
N TYR A 242 1.01 5.56 -0.50
CA TYR A 242 -0.29 4.90 -0.34
C TYR A 242 -0.63 4.62 1.12
N ASP A 243 0.07 5.28 2.04
CA ASP A 243 -0.20 5.16 3.47
C ASP A 243 -0.22 6.51 4.18
N ARG A 244 -0.99 6.62 5.25
CA ARG A 244 -0.95 7.74 6.19
C ARG A 244 -0.97 7.19 7.60
N ARG A 245 -0.08 7.69 8.45
CA ARG A 245 0.09 7.13 9.79
C ARG A 245 0.47 8.17 10.82
N LEU A 246 0.12 7.90 12.07
CA LEU A 246 0.65 8.63 13.23
C LEU A 246 1.91 7.93 13.72
N SER A 247 3.06 8.59 13.65
CA SER A 247 4.30 8.08 14.25
C SER A 247 4.17 8.07 15.77
N LEU A 248 4.53 6.95 16.37
CA LEU A 248 4.34 6.65 17.78
C LEU A 248 5.69 6.32 18.44
N ASP A 249 5.98 7.00 19.54
CA ASP A 249 6.99 6.56 20.52
C ASP A 249 6.31 5.82 21.67
N ILE A 250 6.84 4.66 22.00
CA ILE A 250 6.49 3.89 23.20
C ILE A 250 7.76 3.30 23.79
N SER A 251 7.77 3.07 25.10
CA SER A 251 8.91 2.42 25.76
C SER A 251 9.12 1.00 25.23
N ASN A 252 10.37 0.65 24.91
CA ASN A 252 10.75 -0.68 24.42
C ASN A 252 10.50 -1.81 25.46
N GLU A 253 10.28 -1.46 26.72
CA GLU A 253 9.96 -2.41 27.80
C GLU A 253 8.46 -2.78 27.86
N ASP A 254 7.60 -2.19 27.01
CA ASP A 254 6.16 -2.44 27.00
C ASP A 254 5.74 -3.47 25.95
N GLU A 255 6.02 -4.75 26.23
CA GLU A 255 5.58 -5.86 25.38
C GLU A 255 4.06 -6.12 25.46
N ASP A 256 3.36 -5.55 26.45
CA ASP A 256 1.95 -5.81 26.68
C ASP A 256 1.03 -4.82 25.94
N LEU A 257 1.47 -3.60 25.62
CA LEU A 257 0.68 -2.64 24.84
C LEU A 257 0.57 -3.05 23.36
N VAL A 258 -0.67 -3.10 22.84
CA VAL A 258 -0.93 -3.55 21.45
C VAL A 258 -1.73 -2.57 20.61
N ALA A 259 -2.51 -1.69 21.22
CA ALA A 259 -3.36 -0.72 20.52
C ALA A 259 -3.82 0.43 21.43
N PHE A 260 -4.43 1.46 20.83
CA PHE A 260 -5.21 2.48 21.55
C PHE A 260 -6.66 2.49 21.06
N SER A 261 -7.60 2.72 21.97
CA SER A 261 -9.03 2.82 21.65
C SER A 261 -9.53 4.25 21.84
N GLY A 262 -10.37 4.69 20.92
CA GLY A 262 -10.77 6.08 20.78
C GLY A 262 -11.89 6.32 19.76
N TYR A 263 -12.03 7.58 19.34
CA TYR A 263 -12.97 7.99 18.30
C TYR A 263 -12.44 9.21 17.54
N THR A 264 -12.99 9.46 16.35
CA THR A 264 -12.73 10.67 15.55
C THR A 264 -13.90 11.66 15.70
N ASN A 265 -13.67 12.96 15.43
CA ASN A 265 -14.72 13.99 15.60
C ASN A 265 -16.00 13.75 14.78
N ASN A 266 -15.93 12.96 13.70
CA ASN A 266 -17.02 12.79 12.75
C ASN A 266 -17.76 11.44 12.92
N GLN A 267 -17.33 10.59 13.85
CA GLN A 267 -17.89 9.25 14.03
C GLN A 267 -18.35 9.04 15.47
N LYS A 268 -19.56 8.53 15.63
CA LYS A 268 -20.07 8.07 16.94
C LYS A 268 -19.44 6.74 17.36
N ASP A 269 -18.89 6.00 16.40
CA ASP A 269 -18.33 4.69 16.62
C ASP A 269 -16.93 4.78 17.23
N ARG A 270 -16.67 3.89 18.18
CA ARG A 270 -15.37 3.75 18.81
C ARG A 270 -14.55 2.75 18.02
N PHE A 271 -13.28 3.06 17.85
CA PHE A 271 -12.36 2.21 17.10
C PHE A 271 -11.14 1.84 17.93
N THR A 272 -10.46 0.79 17.47
CA THR A 272 -9.16 0.36 17.98
C THR A 272 -8.12 0.60 16.90
N TRP A 273 -7.11 1.41 17.22
CA TRP A 273 -5.94 1.66 16.37
C TRP A 273 -4.81 0.74 16.80
N ASP A 274 -4.52 -0.22 15.93
CA ASP A 274 -3.42 -1.15 16.14
C ASP A 274 -2.07 -0.44 16.11
N ILE A 275 -1.19 -0.86 17.01
CA ILE A 275 0.22 -0.49 16.92
C ILE A 275 0.89 -1.44 15.92
N ILE A 276 1.52 -0.85 14.91
CA ILE A 276 2.33 -1.54 13.91
C ILE A 276 3.75 -1.00 14.03
N GLY A 277 4.75 -1.88 14.08
CA GLY A 277 6.12 -1.43 14.22
C GLY A 277 7.08 -2.47 14.76
N THR A 278 8.34 -2.10 14.81
CA THR A 278 9.41 -2.80 15.50
C THR A 278 10.33 -1.75 16.13
N GLU A 279 11.16 -2.16 17.09
CA GLU A 279 12.15 -1.28 17.70
C GLU A 279 13.09 -0.65 16.66
N GLU A 280 13.47 -1.40 15.62
CA GLU A 280 14.36 -0.92 14.56
C GLU A 280 13.68 0.08 13.60
N LYS A 281 12.40 -0.15 13.26
CA LYS A 281 11.66 0.66 12.28
C LYS A 281 10.82 1.77 12.90
N GLY A 282 10.67 1.76 14.21
CA GLY A 282 9.72 2.60 14.94
C GLY A 282 8.30 2.06 14.90
N TYR A 283 7.45 2.61 15.77
CA TYR A 283 6.04 2.27 15.87
C TYR A 283 5.16 3.35 15.24
N TYR A 284 3.99 2.94 14.78
CA TYR A 284 2.98 3.84 14.25
C TYR A 284 1.57 3.29 14.43
N LEU A 285 0.59 4.20 14.30
CA LEU A 285 -0.83 3.88 14.20
C LEU A 285 -1.30 4.22 12.77
N PRO A 286 -1.89 3.29 12.01
CA PRO A 286 -2.43 3.57 10.69
C PRO A 286 -3.62 4.54 10.78
N SER A 287 -3.70 5.54 9.89
CA SER A 287 -4.79 6.53 9.88
C SER A 287 -5.98 6.03 9.05
N VAL A 288 -7.23 6.26 9.50
CA VAL A 288 -8.50 5.76 8.88
C VAL A 288 -9.00 6.65 7.75
N GLU A 289 -8.12 7.36 7.09
CA GLU A 289 -8.55 8.35 6.11
C GLU A 289 -8.61 7.75 4.72
N ASP A 290 -9.75 7.91 4.05
CA ASP A 290 -9.82 7.69 2.62
C ASP A 290 -8.79 8.59 1.94
N TYR A 291 -7.83 7.99 1.25
CA TYR A 291 -6.81 8.68 0.46
C TYR A 291 -7.41 9.71 -0.52
N LEU A 292 -8.69 9.55 -0.83
CA LEU A 292 -9.48 10.32 -1.79
C LEU A 292 -10.24 11.51 -1.20
N GLU A 293 -10.40 11.59 0.12
CA GLU A 293 -11.08 12.73 0.75
C GLU A 293 -10.11 13.91 0.86
N ASN A 294 -10.29 14.85 -0.07
CA ASN A 294 -9.70 16.20 -0.05
C ASN A 294 -10.37 17.06 1.04
N ASP A 295 -10.38 16.60 2.28
CA ASP A 295 -10.88 17.41 3.39
C ASP A 295 -9.76 18.31 3.93
N ASP A 296 -9.88 19.60 3.62
CA ASP A 296 -9.06 20.66 4.20
C ASP A 296 -9.50 20.91 5.64
N GLY A 297 -9.03 20.07 6.56
CA GLY A 297 -9.43 20.14 7.96
C GLY A 297 -8.30 19.86 8.93
N GLU A 298 -8.30 20.58 10.05
CA GLU A 298 -7.71 20.04 11.28
C GLU A 298 -8.58 18.84 11.68
N LYS A 299 -7.98 17.64 11.64
CA LYS A 299 -8.64 16.42 12.08
C LYS A 299 -8.26 16.14 13.52
N THR A 300 -9.11 15.38 14.20
CA THR A 300 -8.86 14.94 15.56
C THR A 300 -9.10 13.46 15.75
N ILE A 301 -8.25 12.87 16.59
CA ILE A 301 -8.45 11.54 17.17
C ILE A 301 -8.40 11.72 18.68
N THR A 302 -9.39 11.19 19.39
CA THR A 302 -9.41 11.19 20.86
C THR A 302 -9.25 9.76 21.35
N PHE A 303 -8.17 9.48 22.07
CA PHE A 303 -7.97 8.22 22.77
C PHE A 303 -8.54 8.28 24.18
N HIS A 304 -9.26 7.24 24.58
CA HIS A 304 -9.81 7.10 25.93
C HIS A 304 -9.22 5.89 26.67
N SER A 305 -8.61 4.93 25.97
CA SER A 305 -8.06 3.72 26.59
C SER A 305 -6.84 3.17 25.84
N SER A 306 -5.97 2.50 26.57
CA SER A 306 -4.90 1.67 26.01
C SER A 306 -5.33 0.20 26.03
N MET A 307 -4.90 -0.55 25.03
CA MET A 307 -5.23 -1.97 24.86
C MET A 307 -4.00 -2.81 25.14
N HIS A 308 -4.15 -3.80 26.01
CA HIS A 308 -3.04 -4.60 26.51
C HIS A 308 -3.29 -6.09 26.30
N LYS A 309 -2.27 -6.83 25.88
CA LYS A 309 -2.29 -8.28 25.79
C LYS A 309 -2.07 -8.91 27.16
N ASN A 310 -2.80 -9.99 27.44
CA ASN A 310 -2.54 -10.87 28.57
C ASN A 310 -1.94 -12.18 28.06
N ALA A 311 -0.71 -12.49 28.48
CA ALA A 311 -0.02 -13.72 28.11
C ALA A 311 -0.63 -14.98 28.75
N LYS A 312 -1.55 -14.83 29.71
CA LYS A 312 -2.20 -15.98 30.35
C LYS A 312 -3.22 -16.62 29.42
N SER A 313 -3.17 -17.95 29.35
CA SER A 313 -4.21 -18.78 28.76
C SER A 313 -5.20 -19.27 29.82
N TYR A 314 -6.46 -19.42 29.43
CA TYR A 314 -7.53 -19.93 30.28
C TYR A 314 -8.19 -21.09 29.59
N SER A 315 -8.15 -22.26 30.21
CA SER A 315 -8.69 -23.49 29.65
C SER A 315 -9.79 -24.04 30.53
N TRP A 316 -10.84 -24.56 29.92
CA TRP A 316 -11.87 -25.34 30.59
C TRP A 316 -12.21 -26.58 29.79
N THR A 317 -12.74 -27.58 30.48
CA THR A 317 -13.04 -28.88 29.89
C THR A 317 -14.54 -29.09 29.84
N ILE A 318 -14.98 -29.62 28.70
CA ILE A 318 -16.36 -30.05 28.48
C ILE A 318 -16.36 -31.58 28.49
N HIS A 319 -17.15 -32.13 29.41
CA HIS A 319 -17.24 -33.57 29.60
C HIS A 319 -18.00 -34.24 28.44
N LYS A 320 -17.52 -35.41 28.03
CA LYS A 320 -18.10 -36.22 26.96
C LYS A 320 -19.58 -36.56 27.24
N GLU A 321 -19.93 -36.77 28.49
CA GLU A 321 -21.31 -37.09 28.91
C GLU A 321 -22.28 -35.94 28.62
N ASP A 322 -21.85 -34.69 28.84
CA ASP A 322 -22.66 -33.50 28.56
C ASP A 322 -22.86 -33.32 27.04
N ILE A 323 -21.80 -33.55 26.25
CA ILE A 323 -21.87 -33.51 24.77
C ILE A 323 -22.82 -34.59 24.24
N ASN A 324 -22.66 -35.83 24.71
CA ASN A 324 -23.50 -36.95 24.31
C ASN A 324 -24.98 -36.71 24.63
N ARG A 325 -25.28 -36.04 25.75
CA ARG A 325 -26.67 -35.69 26.11
C ARG A 325 -27.28 -34.71 25.12
N VAL A 326 -26.54 -33.68 24.73
CA VAL A 326 -27.01 -32.64 23.78
C VAL A 326 -27.12 -33.21 22.36
N ASN A 327 -26.16 -34.02 21.91
CA ASN A 327 -26.22 -34.64 20.59
C ASN A 327 -27.39 -35.62 20.44
N LYS A 328 -27.78 -36.32 21.52
CA LYS A 328 -28.92 -37.25 21.52
C LYS A 328 -30.27 -36.57 21.55
N ASN A 329 -30.34 -35.35 22.08
CA ASN A 329 -31.55 -34.55 22.10
C ASN A 329 -31.19 -33.11 21.76
N MET A 330 -31.17 -32.79 20.47
CA MET A 330 -30.74 -31.49 19.98
C MET A 330 -31.60 -30.33 20.50
N GLU A 331 -32.82 -30.60 21.00
CA GLU A 331 -33.68 -29.60 21.67
C GLU A 331 -33.25 -29.28 23.11
N GLN A 332 -32.37 -30.08 23.70
CA GLN A 332 -31.97 -29.94 25.09
C GLN A 332 -30.87 -28.89 25.26
N THR A 333 -31.25 -27.72 25.78
CA THR A 333 -30.30 -26.74 26.32
C THR A 333 -29.93 -27.11 27.75
N PHE A 334 -28.72 -26.76 28.18
CA PHE A 334 -28.32 -26.98 29.56
C PHE A 334 -27.36 -25.88 30.02
N ILE A 335 -27.61 -25.40 31.24
CA ILE A 335 -26.90 -24.26 31.82
C ILE A 335 -25.92 -24.76 32.89
N LYS A 336 -24.63 -24.42 32.75
CA LYS A 336 -23.56 -24.65 33.75
C LYS A 336 -23.25 -23.40 34.57
N ASN A 337 -23.11 -22.26 33.90
CA ASN A 337 -22.64 -20.99 34.49
C ASN A 337 -21.31 -21.12 35.26
N GLU A 338 -20.35 -21.83 34.66
CA GLU A 338 -19.02 -22.01 35.25
C GLU A 338 -18.13 -20.79 34.96
N GLU A 339 -17.59 -20.17 36.02
CA GLU A 339 -16.68 -19.03 35.88
C GLU A 339 -15.30 -19.52 35.45
N ILE A 340 -14.91 -19.24 34.20
CA ILE A 340 -13.60 -19.59 33.64
C ILE A 340 -12.54 -18.56 34.09
N LEU A 341 -12.94 -17.29 34.10
CA LEU A 341 -12.05 -16.17 34.37
C LEU A 341 -12.80 -15.05 35.08
N ASN A 342 -12.15 -14.46 36.08
CA ASN A 342 -12.57 -13.22 36.72
C ASN A 342 -11.36 -12.38 37.08
N GLN A 343 -11.00 -11.45 36.19
CA GLN A 343 -9.87 -10.55 36.37
C GLN A 343 -10.22 -9.18 35.83
N ASN A 344 -9.78 -8.12 36.52
CA ASN A 344 -9.89 -6.73 36.06
C ASN A 344 -11.30 -6.33 35.60
N LYS A 345 -12.34 -6.79 36.30
CA LYS A 345 -13.77 -6.56 35.98
C LYS A 345 -14.27 -7.22 34.70
N MET A 346 -13.47 -8.07 34.06
CA MET A 346 -13.89 -9.00 33.02
C MET A 346 -14.23 -10.34 33.68
N LYS A 347 -15.37 -10.91 33.29
CA LYS A 347 -15.75 -12.26 33.66
C LYS A 347 -16.04 -13.08 32.41
N VAL A 348 -15.38 -14.22 32.26
CA VAL A 348 -15.69 -15.20 31.21
C VAL A 348 -16.44 -16.36 31.86
N ILE A 349 -17.61 -16.68 31.33
CA ILE A 349 -18.50 -17.71 31.86
C ILE A 349 -18.75 -18.75 30.78
N TYR A 350 -18.48 -20.02 31.08
CA TYR A 350 -19.03 -21.11 30.31
C TYR A 350 -20.50 -21.27 30.69
N GLU A 351 -21.41 -20.85 29.81
CA GLU A 351 -22.84 -20.85 30.09
C GLU A 351 -23.44 -22.24 29.93
N GLY A 352 -22.84 -23.09 29.09
CA GLY A 352 -23.26 -24.46 28.87
C GLY A 352 -23.49 -24.73 27.38
N PHE A 353 -24.62 -25.36 27.05
CA PHE A 353 -25.01 -25.64 25.67
C PHE A 353 -26.35 -24.99 25.35
N SER A 354 -26.44 -24.46 24.14
CA SER A 354 -27.62 -23.79 23.63
C SER A 354 -27.78 -24.06 22.14
N LYS A 355 -28.67 -23.32 21.48
CA LYS A 355 -28.83 -23.34 20.04
C LYS A 355 -28.39 -22.02 19.44
N PHE A 356 -27.74 -22.11 18.29
CA PHE A 356 -27.52 -20.98 17.40
C PHE A 356 -28.03 -21.38 16.01
N ASN A 357 -28.99 -20.62 15.47
CA ASN A 357 -29.67 -20.94 14.20
C ASN A 357 -30.27 -22.37 14.13
N GLY A 358 -30.75 -22.89 15.26
CA GLY A 358 -31.35 -24.22 15.34
C GLY A 358 -30.37 -25.35 15.63
N GLU A 359 -29.06 -25.11 15.52
CA GLU A 359 -27.99 -26.10 15.70
C GLU A 359 -27.41 -26.06 17.12
N PRO A 360 -27.02 -27.22 17.69
CA PRO A 360 -26.41 -27.29 19.01
C PRO A 360 -25.06 -26.55 19.03
N ALA A 361 -24.89 -25.66 20.00
CA ALA A 361 -23.71 -24.83 20.15
C ALA A 361 -23.19 -24.86 21.59
N ILE A 362 -21.87 -24.80 21.73
CA ILE A 362 -21.23 -24.53 23.02
C ILE A 362 -21.33 -23.02 23.26
N GLN A 363 -21.94 -22.63 24.38
CA GLN A 363 -22.17 -21.23 24.72
C GLN A 363 -21.25 -20.77 25.85
N PHE A 364 -20.58 -19.66 25.64
CA PHE A 364 -19.88 -18.94 26.69
C PHE A 364 -20.07 -17.43 26.52
N SER A 365 -19.87 -16.66 27.58
CA SER A 365 -20.04 -15.21 27.55
C SER A 365 -18.88 -14.47 28.18
N VAL A 366 -18.66 -13.27 27.68
CA VAL A 366 -17.75 -12.29 28.25
C VAL A 366 -18.59 -11.15 28.80
N LEU A 367 -18.58 -11.00 30.12
CA LEU A 367 -19.24 -9.92 30.83
C LEU A 367 -18.25 -8.79 31.07
N SER A 368 -18.68 -7.56 30.79
CA SER A 368 -17.95 -6.35 31.09
C SER A 368 -18.85 -5.34 31.80
N LYS A 369 -18.35 -4.73 32.88
CA LYS A 369 -19.11 -3.74 33.67
C LYS A 369 -19.30 -2.39 32.95
N SER A 370 -18.71 -2.17 31.77
CA SER A 370 -18.83 -0.90 31.04
C SER A 370 -18.75 -1.08 29.52
N ILE A 371 -19.55 -0.29 28.80
CA ILE A 371 -19.52 -0.15 27.33
C ILE A 371 -18.12 0.31 26.84
N SER A 372 -17.36 1.04 27.65
CA SER A 372 -15.97 1.46 27.33
C SER A 372 -14.95 0.33 27.41
N ASN A 373 -15.31 -0.78 28.07
CA ASN A 373 -14.46 -1.94 28.27
C ASN A 373 -15.06 -3.15 27.53
N ARG A 374 -15.72 -2.94 26.39
CA ARG A 374 -16.21 -4.04 25.54
C ARG A 374 -15.00 -4.87 25.09
N LEU A 375 -14.76 -5.95 25.81
CA LEU A 375 -13.72 -6.89 25.51
C LEU A 375 -14.36 -7.96 24.62
N ARG A 376 -14.25 -7.73 23.31
CA ARG A 376 -14.52 -8.79 22.35
C ARG A 376 -13.35 -9.77 22.39
N LEU A 377 -13.63 -11.05 22.21
CA LEU A 377 -12.59 -12.01 21.87
C LEU A 377 -11.94 -11.65 20.54
N ASN A 378 -12.72 -11.10 19.63
CA ASN A 378 -12.23 -10.49 18.40
C ASN A 378 -12.51 -8.99 18.45
N PRO A 379 -11.66 -8.16 19.06
CA PRO A 379 -11.82 -6.73 18.94
C PRO A 379 -11.65 -6.36 17.47
N GLU A 380 -12.60 -5.61 16.93
CA GLU A 380 -12.53 -5.11 15.57
C GLU A 380 -11.49 -3.99 15.55
N SER A 381 -10.29 -4.34 15.09
CA SER A 381 -9.34 -3.36 14.61
C SER A 381 -9.82 -2.86 13.25
N ILE A 382 -9.72 -1.55 13.04
CA ILE A 382 -10.00 -0.91 11.74
C ILE A 382 -9.19 -1.57 10.61
N TYR A 383 -7.99 -2.06 10.94
CA TYR A 383 -7.01 -2.57 9.98
C TYR A 383 -6.65 -4.03 10.20
N GLY A 384 -7.36 -4.74 11.08
CA GLY A 384 -6.94 -6.03 11.65
C GLY A 384 -6.74 -7.17 10.65
N ARG A 385 -7.04 -6.97 9.36
CA ARG A 385 -6.84 -7.95 8.28
C ARG A 385 -6.01 -7.43 7.10
N ASN A 386 -5.59 -6.17 7.10
CA ASN A 386 -4.78 -5.65 6.01
C ASN A 386 -3.35 -6.19 6.12
N GLU A 387 -2.80 -6.62 5.00
CA GLU A 387 -1.39 -6.97 4.87
C GLU A 387 -0.53 -5.78 5.33
N ILE A 388 0.51 -6.09 6.09
CA ILE A 388 1.55 -5.15 6.48
C ILE A 388 2.85 -5.58 5.81
N PRO A 389 3.76 -4.65 5.49
CA PRO A 389 5.04 -5.04 4.92
C PRO A 389 5.80 -6.00 5.85
N GLU A 390 6.51 -6.98 5.30
CA GLU A 390 7.16 -8.08 6.05
C GLU A 390 8.14 -7.58 7.13
N GLU A 391 8.73 -6.40 6.93
CA GLU A 391 9.64 -5.77 7.88
C GLU A 391 8.95 -5.18 9.13
N TYR A 392 7.61 -5.11 9.13
CA TYR A 392 6.81 -4.62 10.24
C TYR A 392 6.08 -5.77 10.93
N LYS A 393 5.80 -5.57 12.22
CA LYS A 393 4.95 -6.48 13.00
C LYS A 393 3.72 -5.74 13.50
N ARG A 394 2.54 -6.34 13.34
CA ARG A 394 1.33 -5.90 14.05
C ARG A 394 1.42 -6.41 15.47
N LEU A 395 1.38 -5.51 16.46
CA LEU A 395 1.37 -5.93 17.86
C LEU A 395 -0.01 -6.46 18.28
N PHE A 396 -1.06 -5.90 17.68
CA PHE A 396 -2.42 -6.37 17.86
C PHE A 396 -2.67 -7.69 17.11
N HIS A 397 -3.09 -8.71 17.85
CA HIS A 397 -3.57 -9.98 17.30
C HIS A 397 -4.96 -10.27 17.86
N GLN A 398 -5.80 -10.95 17.07
CA GLN A 398 -7.09 -11.43 17.54
C GLN A 398 -6.89 -12.46 18.65
N ASN A 399 -7.77 -12.48 19.67
CA ASN A 399 -7.64 -13.45 20.74
C ASN A 399 -7.83 -14.86 20.16
N LEU A 400 -7.00 -15.79 20.58
CA LEU A 400 -6.99 -17.13 20.03
C LEU A 400 -7.86 -18.05 20.89
N LEU A 401 -8.96 -18.54 20.31
CA LEU A 401 -9.72 -19.67 20.82
C LEU A 401 -9.23 -20.94 20.13
N THR A 402 -8.80 -21.92 20.90
CA THR A 402 -8.43 -23.26 20.41
C THR A 402 -9.30 -24.32 21.10
N ILE A 403 -9.62 -25.37 20.36
CA ILE A 403 -10.35 -26.53 20.88
C ILE A 403 -9.53 -27.77 20.60
N THR A 404 -9.24 -28.54 21.64
CA THR A 404 -8.52 -29.82 21.53
C THR A 404 -9.35 -30.97 22.09
N ASN A 405 -9.11 -32.18 21.60
CA ASN A 405 -9.67 -33.40 22.19
C ASN A 405 -8.83 -33.93 23.35
N GLU A 406 -9.21 -35.09 23.87
CA GLU A 406 -8.50 -35.77 24.96
C GLU A 406 -7.08 -36.22 24.63
N SER A 407 -6.75 -36.35 23.34
CA SER A 407 -5.42 -36.66 22.83
C SER A 407 -4.58 -35.41 22.50
N ASN A 408 -5.08 -34.21 22.83
CA ASN A 408 -4.51 -32.91 22.46
C ASN A 408 -4.47 -32.63 20.94
N GLU A 409 -5.27 -33.35 20.15
CA GLU A 409 -5.46 -33.03 18.74
C GLU A 409 -6.34 -31.78 18.62
N GLN A 410 -5.90 -30.80 17.84
CA GLN A 410 -6.61 -29.54 17.63
C GLN A 410 -7.68 -29.70 16.54
N PHE A 411 -8.90 -29.27 16.84
CA PHE A 411 -9.95 -29.13 15.83
C PHE A 411 -9.74 -27.86 15.01
N SER A 412 -10.01 -27.93 13.71
CA SER A 412 -10.00 -26.76 12.80
C SER A 412 -11.38 -26.47 12.22
N ASN A 413 -12.31 -27.39 12.36
CA ASN A 413 -13.63 -27.38 11.72
C ASN A 413 -14.73 -26.88 12.67
N TYR A 414 -14.54 -25.68 13.22
CA TYR A 414 -15.55 -24.97 14.01
C TYR A 414 -15.63 -23.49 13.63
N GLU A 415 -16.82 -22.93 13.80
CA GLU A 415 -17.08 -21.49 13.68
C GLU A 415 -17.51 -20.94 15.03
N MET A 416 -17.23 -19.65 15.22
CA MET A 416 -17.67 -18.91 16.39
C MET A 416 -18.59 -17.77 15.94
N HIS A 417 -19.83 -17.84 16.38
CA HIS A 417 -20.80 -16.77 16.21
C HIS A 417 -20.91 -15.94 17.48
N MET A 418 -21.39 -14.71 17.34
CA MET A 418 -21.47 -13.75 18.43
C MET A 418 -22.82 -13.06 18.44
N ASP A 419 -23.34 -12.85 19.64
CA ASP A 419 -24.48 -11.97 19.92
C ASP A 419 -24.09 -10.97 21.02
N GLU A 420 -24.44 -9.70 20.83
CA GLU A 420 -23.99 -8.60 21.68
C GLU A 420 -25.14 -7.83 22.31
N THR A 421 -25.03 -7.62 23.61
CA THR A 421 -25.87 -6.68 24.38
C THR A 421 -24.98 -5.59 24.98
N GLU A 422 -25.57 -4.62 25.70
CA GLU A 422 -24.80 -3.50 26.28
C GLU A 422 -23.68 -3.93 27.25
N THR A 423 -23.87 -5.04 27.97
CA THR A 423 -22.98 -5.47 29.07
C THR A 423 -22.44 -6.90 28.93
N LYS A 424 -22.91 -7.63 27.90
CA LYS A 424 -22.60 -9.04 27.69
C LYS A 424 -22.41 -9.32 26.21
N THR A 425 -21.27 -9.91 25.86
CA THR A 425 -21.04 -10.55 24.56
C THR A 425 -21.13 -12.06 24.74
N THR A 426 -22.00 -12.70 23.97
CA THR A 426 -22.22 -14.15 24.00
C THR A 426 -21.63 -14.77 22.74
N TYR A 427 -20.87 -15.85 22.91
CA TYR A 427 -20.25 -16.60 21.82
C TYR A 427 -20.85 -18.00 21.74
N TYR A 428 -21.06 -18.45 20.51
CA TYR A 428 -21.59 -19.76 20.16
C TYR A 428 -20.58 -20.49 19.29
N ILE A 429 -20.13 -21.66 19.70
CA ILE A 429 -19.22 -22.50 18.91
C ILE A 429 -20.04 -23.62 18.26
N ASN A 430 -20.02 -23.67 16.94
CA ASN A 430 -20.66 -24.70 16.13
C ASN A 430 -19.59 -25.44 15.32
N PHE A 431 -19.73 -26.77 15.20
CA PHE A 431 -18.82 -27.59 14.39
C PHE A 431 -19.40 -27.81 13.02
N PHE A 432 -18.54 -27.94 12.01
CA PHE A 432 -18.96 -28.20 10.64
C PHE A 432 -18.12 -29.29 9.99
N LYS A 433 -18.58 -29.79 8.85
CA LYS A 433 -17.77 -30.54 7.89
C LYS A 433 -17.68 -29.75 6.60
N GLU A 434 -16.47 -29.70 6.04
CA GLU A 434 -16.29 -29.19 4.68
C GLU A 434 -16.67 -30.27 3.68
N ASP A 435 -17.44 -29.89 2.66
CA ASP A 435 -17.64 -30.75 1.50
C ASP A 435 -16.31 -30.96 0.75
N ARG A 436 -16.27 -31.96 -0.14
CA ARG A 436 -15.07 -32.29 -0.92
C ARG A 436 -14.60 -31.16 -1.88
N ASN A 437 -15.40 -30.10 -2.03
CA ASN A 437 -15.13 -28.99 -2.95
C ASN A 437 -14.87 -27.65 -2.23
N GLY A 438 -14.89 -27.62 -0.89
CA GLY A 438 -14.72 -26.42 -0.06
C GLY A 438 -15.84 -25.37 -0.20
N SER A 439 -16.95 -25.72 -0.84
CA SER A 439 -17.99 -24.77 -1.28
C SER A 439 -19.21 -24.72 -0.36
N THR A 440 -19.48 -25.77 0.40
CA THR A 440 -20.57 -25.82 1.38
C THR A 440 -20.08 -26.34 2.73
N ARG A 441 -20.49 -25.65 3.81
CA ARG A 441 -20.25 -26.01 5.21
C ARG A 441 -21.55 -26.50 5.80
N ASP A 442 -21.61 -27.79 6.12
CA ASP A 442 -22.74 -28.39 6.82
C ASP A 442 -22.40 -28.46 8.30
N TYR A 443 -23.23 -27.84 9.15
CA TYR A 443 -23.09 -27.95 10.59
C TYR A 443 -23.31 -29.40 11.02
N VAL A 444 -22.49 -29.87 11.97
CA VAL A 444 -22.51 -31.24 12.48
C VAL A 444 -22.67 -31.26 14.00
N PRO A 445 -23.11 -32.39 14.57
CA PRO A 445 -23.09 -32.57 16.02
C PRO A 445 -21.70 -32.31 16.59
N ILE A 446 -21.67 -31.85 17.85
CA ILE A 446 -20.43 -31.56 18.56
C ILE A 446 -19.64 -32.87 18.72
N PRO A 447 -18.32 -32.92 18.49
CA PRO A 447 -17.55 -34.17 18.55
C PRO A 447 -17.75 -34.91 19.88
N GLU A 448 -18.09 -36.21 19.83
CA GLU A 448 -18.41 -37.06 20.99
C GLU A 448 -17.17 -37.50 21.81
N GLU A 449 -16.31 -36.54 22.10
CA GLU A 449 -15.07 -36.69 22.85
C GLU A 449 -15.00 -35.61 23.92
N ARG A 450 -14.14 -35.80 24.93
CA ARG A 450 -13.89 -34.73 25.90
C ARG A 450 -13.18 -33.58 25.18
N LEU A 451 -13.73 -32.38 25.27
CA LEU A 451 -13.16 -31.18 24.64
C LEU A 451 -12.48 -30.30 25.68
N THR A 452 -11.32 -29.76 25.35
CA THR A 452 -10.68 -28.68 26.11
C THR A 452 -10.70 -27.43 25.25
N ILE A 453 -11.35 -26.38 25.75
CA ILE A 453 -11.36 -25.08 25.08
C ILE A 453 -10.35 -24.19 25.80
N THR A 454 -9.47 -23.55 25.04
CA THR A 454 -8.46 -22.63 25.56
C THR A 454 -8.61 -21.26 24.91
N LEU A 455 -8.77 -20.24 25.74
CA LEU A 455 -8.68 -18.84 25.37
C LEU A 455 -7.27 -18.34 25.68
N SER A 456 -6.62 -17.73 24.71
CA SER A 456 -5.27 -17.20 24.85
C SER A 456 -5.17 -15.83 24.17
N ASP A 457 -4.08 -15.12 24.47
CA ASP A 457 -3.77 -13.82 23.88
C ASP A 457 -4.85 -12.76 24.09
N LEU A 458 -5.55 -12.82 25.23
CA LEU A 458 -6.66 -11.91 25.54
C LEU A 458 -6.20 -10.45 25.57
N VAL A 459 -6.73 -9.64 24.67
CA VAL A 459 -6.55 -8.19 24.69
C VAL A 459 -7.59 -7.55 25.60
N TYR A 460 -7.17 -6.65 26.49
CA TYR A 460 -8.05 -5.93 27.41
C TYR A 460 -7.80 -4.42 27.41
N SER A 461 -8.88 -3.66 27.64
CA SER A 461 -8.85 -2.20 27.71
C SER A 461 -8.53 -1.72 29.12
N LYS A 462 -7.58 -0.78 29.23
CA LYS A 462 -7.29 0.01 30.43
C LYS A 462 -7.63 1.48 30.13
N PRO A 463 -8.51 2.13 30.92
CA PRO A 463 -8.78 3.56 30.76
C PRO A 463 -7.51 4.39 30.90
N LEU A 464 -7.36 5.41 30.05
CA LEU A 464 -6.35 6.43 30.25
C LEU A 464 -6.72 7.27 31.49
N PRO A 465 -5.74 7.83 32.24
CA PRO A 465 -6.04 8.73 33.36
C PRO A 465 -6.91 9.93 32.95
N THR A 466 -6.68 10.42 31.73
CA THR A 466 -7.49 11.46 31.06
C THR A 466 -7.58 11.12 29.59
N GLU A 467 -8.72 11.42 28.95
CA GLU A 467 -8.82 11.32 27.49
C GLU A 467 -7.80 12.24 26.81
N VAL A 468 -7.26 11.80 25.68
CA VAL A 468 -6.20 12.47 24.95
C VAL A 468 -6.68 12.77 23.55
N THR A 469 -6.94 14.05 23.27
CA THR A 469 -7.25 14.51 21.91
C THR A 469 -5.98 14.94 21.19
N ILE A 470 -5.73 14.32 20.05
CA ILE A 470 -4.67 14.62 19.10
C ILE A 470 -5.29 15.40 17.96
N LYS A 471 -4.71 16.56 17.66
CA LYS A 471 -5.05 17.38 16.50
C LYS A 471 -3.94 17.24 15.46
N TYR A 472 -4.30 17.03 14.22
CA TYR A 472 -3.35 16.93 13.12
C TYR A 472 -3.92 17.53 11.84
N LYS A 473 -3.02 17.96 10.95
CA LYS A 473 -3.38 18.53 9.66
C LYS A 473 -3.08 17.51 8.58
N VAL A 474 -4.03 17.32 7.69
CA VAL A 474 -3.87 16.48 6.50
C VAL A 474 -3.25 17.34 5.39
N PRO A 475 -2.04 16.99 4.88
CA PRO A 475 -1.45 17.75 3.79
C PRO A 475 -2.26 17.61 2.50
N LYS A 476 -2.46 18.71 1.77
CA LYS A 476 -3.13 18.65 0.47
C LYS A 476 -2.30 17.88 -0.55
N LEU A 477 -2.93 16.89 -1.17
CA LEU A 477 -2.60 16.54 -2.54
C LEU A 477 -3.36 17.54 -3.41
N LYS A 478 -2.65 18.46 -4.07
CA LYS A 478 -3.30 19.33 -5.08
C LYS A 478 -3.84 18.40 -6.16
N LYS A 479 -5.08 18.64 -6.61
CA LYS A 479 -5.64 18.08 -7.84
C LYS A 479 -5.50 19.10 -8.96
#